data_AF-A0A7K2NXE9-F1
#
_entry.id   AF-A0A7K2NXE9-F1
#
_cell.length_a   1.000
_cell.length_b   1.000
_cell.length_c   1.000
_cell.angle_alpha   90.00
_cell.angle_beta   90.00
_cell.angle_gamma   90.00
#
_symmetry.space_group_name_H-M   'P 1'
#
loop_
_entity.id
_entity.type
_entity.pdbx_description
1 polymer ?
#
loop_
_entity_poly.entity_id
_entity_poly.type
_entity_poly.pdbx_seq_one_letter_code
_entity_poly.pdbx_strand_id
1 'polypeptide(L)' 'FRVRVNGRDADPVDRLDPVVDVGPLLRRGANTIEIEVATPLANRLRVSRPEVFGGLTRQEYGLVGPVRLIPYAQRTV' A
#
# COMPACT_ATOMS: atom_id res chain seq x y z
N PHE A 1 -2.76 1.97 -3.76
CA PHE A 1 -2.46 0.59 -3.34
C PHE A 1 -3.76 -0.05 -2.86
N ARG A 2 -3.79 -1.35 -2.66
CA ARG A 2 -4.92 -2.07 -2.04
C ARG A 2 -4.43 -2.68 -0.74
N VAL A 3 -5.30 -2.72 0.27
CA VAL A 3 -5.01 -3.35 1.55
C VAL A 3 -5.98 -4.51 1.77
N ARG A 4 -5.45 -5.65 2.17
CA ARG A 4 -6.22 -6.80 2.65
C ARG A 4 -5.79 -7.18 4.05
N VAL A 5 -6.75 -7.58 4.87
CA VAL A 5 -6.54 -8.05 6.23
C VAL A 5 -7.15 -9.42 6.33
N ASN A 6 -6.32 -10.43 6.65
CA ASN A 6 -6.72 -11.83 6.72
C ASN A 6 -7.47 -12.29 5.44
N GLY A 7 -7.00 -11.86 4.26
CA GLY A 7 -7.57 -12.18 2.95
C GLY A 7 -8.85 -11.40 2.57
N ARG A 8 -9.33 -10.47 3.41
CA ARG A 8 -10.50 -9.62 3.13
C ARG A 8 -10.05 -8.22 2.72
N ASP A 9 -10.67 -7.65 1.69
CA ASP A 9 -10.42 -6.27 1.29
C ASP A 9 -10.83 -5.31 2.41
N ALA A 10 -9.96 -4.34 2.70
CA ALA A 10 -10.28 -3.18 3.52
C ALA A 10 -11.01 -2.11 2.68
N ASP A 11 -11.45 -1.05 3.35
CA ASP A 11 -12.05 0.09 2.67
C ASP A 11 -11.09 0.75 1.67
N PRO A 12 -11.62 1.43 0.63
CA PRO A 12 -10.79 2.15 -0.32
C PRO A 12 -9.87 3.17 0.37
N VAL A 13 -8.60 3.20 -0.03
CA VAL A 13 -7.59 4.06 0.58
C VAL A 13 -7.31 5.28 -0.29
N ASP A 14 -7.36 6.47 0.31
CA ASP A 14 -6.86 7.69 -0.33
C ASP A 14 -5.33 7.61 -0.45
N ARG A 15 -4.80 7.95 -1.63
CA ARG A 15 -3.36 7.92 -1.88
C ARG A 15 -2.64 9.15 -1.33
N LEU A 16 -3.36 10.26 -1.15
CA LEU A 16 -2.82 11.51 -0.60
C LEU A 16 -2.86 11.49 0.93
N ASP A 17 -3.84 10.80 1.52
CA ASP A 17 -3.92 10.50 2.95
C ASP A 17 -4.04 8.98 3.19
N PRO A 18 -2.91 8.25 3.24
CA PRO A 18 -2.89 6.79 3.20
C PRO A 18 -3.22 6.14 4.56
N VAL A 19 -4.38 6.49 5.13
CA VAL A 19 -4.92 5.94 6.37
C VAL A 19 -6.14 5.07 6.05
N VAL A 20 -6.21 3.89 6.65
CA VAL A 20 -7.34 2.96 6.51
C VAL A 20 -7.65 2.31 7.85
N ASP A 21 -8.93 2.26 8.21
CA ASP A 21 -9.38 1.50 9.38
C ASP A 21 -9.39 0.01 9.07
N VAL A 22 -8.61 -0.74 9.82
CA VAL A 22 -8.53 -2.21 9.75
C VAL A 22 -9.17 -2.90 10.95
N GLY A 23 -9.59 -2.13 11.97
CA GLY A 23 -10.11 -2.63 13.23
C GLY A 23 -11.22 -3.69 13.08
N PRO A 24 -12.23 -3.46 12.24
CA PRO A 24 -13.30 -4.44 11.98
C PRO A 24 -12.84 -5.76 11.35
N LEU A 25 -11.64 -5.81 10.78
CA LEU A 25 -11.08 -6.98 10.08
C LEU A 25 -10.04 -7.74 10.92
N LEU A 26 -9.63 -7.17 12.05
CA LEU A 26 -8.66 -7.78 12.95
C LEU A 26 -9.31 -8.89 13.79
N ARG A 27 -8.51 -9.90 14.11
CA ARG A 27 -8.82 -10.95 15.08
C ARG A 27 -7.81 -10.96 16.22
N ARG A 28 -8.17 -11.55 17.35
CA ARG A 28 -7.20 -11.76 18.45
C ARG A 28 -6.06 -12.66 17.96
N GLY A 29 -4.83 -12.29 18.32
CA GLY A 29 -3.62 -13.02 17.92
C GLY A 29 -3.05 -12.54 16.58
N ALA A 30 -2.51 -13.48 15.81
CA ALA A 30 -1.81 -13.18 14.57
C ALA A 30 -2.77 -12.73 13.45
N ASN A 31 -2.40 -11.65 12.76
CA ASN A 31 -3.11 -11.12 11.60
C ASN A 31 -2.14 -11.01 10.43
N THR A 32 -2.65 -11.24 9.22
CA THR A 32 -1.90 -11.01 7.98
C THR A 32 -2.43 -9.73 7.35
N ILE A 33 -1.55 -8.78 7.07
CA ILE A 33 -1.87 -7.56 6.33
C ILE A 33 -1.10 -7.61 5.01
N GLU A 34 -1.83 -7.61 3.91
CA GLU A 34 -1.28 -7.64 2.56
C GLU A 34 -1.50 -6.27 1.91
N ILE A 35 -0.43 -5.70 1.37
CA ILE A 35 -0.48 -4.39 0.70
C ILE A 35 0.01 -4.56 -0.74
N GLU A 36 -0.90 -4.35 -1.69
CA GLU A 36 -0.61 -4.44 -3.12
C GLU A 36 -0.31 -3.04 -3.68
N VAL A 37 0.91 -2.83 -4.16
CA VAL A 37 1.38 -1.55 -4.72
C VAL A 37 1.75 -1.71 -6.19
N ALA A 38 1.26 -0.81 -7.03
CA ALA A 38 1.59 -0.79 -8.44
C ALA A 38 2.97 -0.14 -8.68
N THR A 39 3.72 -0.69 -9.64
CA THR A 39 4.95 -0.04 -10.14
C THR A 39 4.59 1.01 -11.18
N PRO A 40 5.18 2.23 -11.12
CA PRO A 40 4.96 3.25 -12.14
C PRO A 40 5.41 2.78 -13.52
N LEU A 41 4.56 2.99 -14.54
CA LEU A 41 4.87 2.64 -15.93
C LEU A 41 6.18 3.28 -16.41
N ALA A 42 6.44 4.54 -16.03
CA ALA A 42 7.65 5.26 -16.40
C ALA A 42 8.93 4.53 -15.97
N ASN A 43 8.94 3.91 -14.78
CA ASN A 43 10.09 3.13 -14.31
C ASN A 43 10.39 1.95 -15.22
N ARG A 44 9.36 1.26 -15.74
CA ARG A 44 9.55 0.16 -16.68
C ARG A 44 10.03 0.66 -18.04
N LEU A 45 9.44 1.75 -18.54
CA LEU A 45 9.73 2.30 -19.87
C LEU A 45 11.16 2.83 -19.99
N ARG A 46 11.72 3.42 -18.92
CA ARG A 46 13.14 3.83 -18.88
C ARG A 46 14.11 2.71 -19.26
N VAL A 47 13.76 1.46 -18.92
CA VAL A 47 14.60 0.28 -19.18
C VAL A 47 14.25 -0.38 -20.52
N SER A 48 12.96 -0.47 -20.85
CA SER A 48 12.52 -1.19 -22.06
C SER A 48 12.55 -0.36 -23.34
N ARG A 49 12.55 0.98 -23.24
CA ARG A 49 12.57 1.94 -24.36
C ARG A 49 13.44 3.18 -24.01
N PRO A 50 14.73 2.98 -23.70
CA PRO A 50 15.61 4.05 -23.22
C PRO A 50 15.80 5.18 -24.25
N GLU A 51 15.66 4.92 -25.54
CA GLU A 51 15.77 5.89 -26.62
C GLU A 51 14.73 7.03 -26.54
N VAL A 52 13.57 6.76 -25.93
CA VAL A 52 12.52 7.77 -25.69
C VAL A 52 12.48 8.21 -24.23
N PHE A 53 12.60 7.26 -23.30
CA PHE A 53 12.30 7.48 -21.88
C PHE A 53 13.54 7.50 -20.97
N GLY A 54 14.74 7.25 -21.49
CA GLY A 54 15.96 7.09 -20.68
C GLY A 54 16.34 8.33 -19.86
N GLY A 55 15.96 9.52 -20.33
CA GLY A 55 16.20 10.79 -19.61
C GLY A 55 15.29 11.04 -18.42
N LEU A 56 14.21 10.25 -18.23
CA LEU A 56 13.35 10.40 -17.06
C LEU A 56 14.09 9.98 -15.78
N THR A 57 13.80 10.64 -14.66
CA THR A 57 14.26 10.20 -13.34
C THR A 57 13.47 8.97 -12.90
N ARG A 58 14.12 8.03 -12.19
CA ARG A 58 13.42 6.92 -11.54
C ARG A 58 12.46 7.49 -10.49
N GLN A 59 11.20 7.09 -10.54
CA GLN A 59 10.24 7.39 -9.49
C GLN A 59 10.40 6.36 -8.37
N GLU A 60 10.34 6.79 -7.12
CA GLU A 60 10.24 5.88 -6.00
C GLU A 60 8.91 5.11 -6.05
N TYR A 61 8.93 3.84 -5.67
CA TYR A 61 7.76 2.97 -5.72
C TYR A 61 7.86 1.86 -4.68
N GLY A 62 6.72 1.25 -4.36
CA GLY A 62 6.60 0.25 -3.29
C GLY A 62 6.16 0.87 -1.97
N LEU A 63 6.50 0.20 -0.87
CA LEU A 63 6.23 0.68 0.49
C LEU A 63 7.37 1.60 0.95
N VAL A 64 7.33 2.85 0.50
CA VAL A 64 8.41 3.83 0.72
C VAL A 64 8.39 4.39 2.15
N GLY A 65 7.20 4.59 2.69
CA GLY A 65 7.01 5.09 4.05
C GLY A 65 6.99 3.99 5.10
N PRO A 66 7.11 4.34 6.39
CA PRO A 66 6.89 3.39 7.46
C PRO A 66 5.43 2.95 7.46
N VAL A 67 5.20 1.63 7.47
CA VAL A 67 3.87 1.07 7.70
C VAL A 67 3.67 0.97 9.21
N ARG A 68 2.62 1.62 9.73
CA ARG A 68 2.31 1.66 11.16
C ARG A 68 0.90 1.17 11.41
N LEU A 69 0.73 0.37 12.47
CA LEU A 69 -0.57 0.05 13.04
C LEU A 69 -0.76 0.89 14.30
N ILE A 70 -1.70 1.84 14.27
CA ILE A 70 -1.92 2.81 15.35
C ILE A 70 -3.29 2.54 15.99
N PRO A 71 -3.34 2.06 17.24
CA PRO A 71 -4.59 1.96 17.97
C PRO A 71 -5.16 3.36 18.27
N TYR A 72 -6.43 3.59 17.94
CA TYR A 72 -7.12 4.85 18.25
C TYR A 72 -8.43 4.67 19.02
N ALA A 73 -8.94 3.44 19.11
CA ALA A 73 -10.13 3.09 19.86
C ALA A 73 -10.05 1.64 20.38
N GLN A 74 -10.73 1.36 21.48
CA GLN A 74 -10.95 0.01 22.00
C GLN A 74 -12.44 -0.24 22.09
N ARG A 75 -12.90 -1.37 21.52
CA ARG A 75 -14.29 -1.85 21.66
C ARG A 75 -14.26 -3.19 22.36
N THR A 76 -15.04 -3.31 23.43
CA THR A 76 -15.29 -4.60 24.09
C THR A 76 -16.27 -5.39 23.22
N VAL A 77 -15.92 -6.64 22.92
CA VAL A 77 -16.78 -7.59 22.19
C VAL A 77 -17.59 -8.40 23.19
#